data_AF-A0A1A2DFR7-F1
#
_entry.id   AF-A0A1A2DFR7-F1
#
_cell.length_a   1.000
_cell.length_b   1.000
_cell.length_c   1.000
_cell.angle_alpha   90.00
_cell.angle_beta   90.00
_cell.angle_gamma   90.00
#
_symmetry.space_group_name_H-M   'P 1'
#
loop_
_entity.id
_entity.type
_entity.pdbx_description
1 polymer ?
#
loop_
_entity_poly.entity_id
_entity_poly.type
_entity_poly.pdbx_seq_one_letter_code
_entity_poly.pdbx_strand_id
1 'polypeptide(L)'
;MSVTEEAAAPAAPEPPEVLASPTSRDNDLTGYAAPIGRVLLVWDAPNLDMGLGSILGRRPTGVERPRFDALGRWLLARTAEVAAGRPGEAIEPEATVFTNIAPGSAEVVRPWVDALRNVGFAVFAKPKIDEDSDVDRDMLQHIAQRHREGLAALVVASADGQAFRQPLEEIARSGVAVQVIGFREHASWALASDTLEFVDLEDIAGVFREPLPRIGLDSLPDQGAWLQPFRPLASLLTSRV
;
A
#
# COMPACT_ATOMS: atom_id res chain seq x y z
N MET A 1 -37.50 -21.39 -88.14
CA MET A 1 -37.22 -20.17 -87.36
C MET A 1 -35.96 -20.39 -86.56
N SER A 2 -35.35 -19.32 -86.04
CA SER A 2 -34.24 -19.36 -85.07
C SER A 2 -34.62 -20.18 -83.81
N VAL A 3 -33.69 -20.64 -82.97
CA VAL A 3 -32.31 -20.18 -82.73
C VAL A 3 -31.36 -21.37 -82.54
N THR A 4 -30.07 -21.11 -82.73
CA THR A 4 -28.92 -21.91 -82.28
C THR A 4 -28.51 -21.46 -80.86
N GLU A 5 -27.38 -21.81 -80.21
CA GLU A 5 -26.12 -22.53 -80.49
C GLU A 5 -25.65 -23.12 -79.12
N GLU A 6 -24.73 -24.08 -78.94
CA GLU A 6 -23.83 -24.81 -79.84
C GLU A 6 -23.64 -26.26 -79.31
N ALA A 7 -22.40 -26.75 -79.14
CA ALA A 7 -21.99 -27.99 -78.48
C ALA A 7 -21.03 -27.63 -77.30
N ALA A 8 -20.16 -28.46 -76.68
CA ALA A 8 -19.46 -29.67 -77.11
C ALA A 8 -19.03 -30.56 -75.91
N ALA A 9 -18.30 -31.66 -76.20
CA ALA A 9 -17.87 -32.69 -75.24
C ALA A 9 -16.33 -32.88 -75.24
N PRO A 10 -15.73 -33.96 -74.68
CA PRO A 10 -15.07 -33.88 -73.38
C PRO A 10 -13.55 -34.14 -73.41
N ALA A 11 -12.88 -33.90 -72.27
CA ALA A 11 -11.48 -34.24 -72.03
C ALA A 11 -11.27 -34.80 -70.61
N ALA A 12 -10.14 -35.48 -70.37
CA ALA A 12 -9.76 -36.10 -69.09
C ALA A 12 -8.23 -36.31 -69.04
N PRO A 13 -7.63 -36.67 -67.87
CA PRO A 13 -7.97 -36.31 -66.50
C PRO A 13 -6.85 -35.48 -65.83
N GLU A 14 -7.11 -34.89 -64.66
CA GLU A 14 -6.12 -34.07 -63.91
C GLU A 14 -5.25 -34.88 -62.92
N PRO A 15 -4.03 -34.40 -62.60
CA PRO A 15 -3.17 -34.98 -61.54
C PRO A 15 -3.72 -34.71 -60.12
N PRO A 16 -3.27 -35.45 -59.09
CA PRO A 16 -3.92 -35.47 -57.77
C PRO A 16 -3.80 -34.17 -56.96
N GLU A 17 -4.82 -33.93 -56.13
CA GLU A 17 -4.94 -32.77 -55.24
C GLU A 17 -3.76 -32.64 -54.27
N VAL A 18 -3.16 -31.45 -54.23
CA VAL A 18 -2.26 -31.06 -53.13
C VAL A 18 -3.13 -30.56 -51.98
N LEU A 19 -3.12 -31.26 -50.86
CA LEU A 19 -3.86 -30.91 -49.64
C LEU A 19 -3.54 -29.45 -49.22
N ALA A 20 -4.51 -28.56 -49.41
CA ALA A 20 -4.42 -27.19 -48.93
C ALA A 20 -4.49 -27.18 -47.40
N SER A 21 -3.42 -26.73 -46.74
CA SER A 21 -3.37 -26.59 -45.29
C SER A 21 -4.52 -25.72 -44.77
N PRO A 22 -5.18 -26.08 -43.65
CA PRO A 22 -6.26 -25.29 -43.09
C PRO A 22 -5.76 -23.88 -42.70
N THR A 23 -6.58 -22.88 -42.96
CA THR A 23 -6.29 -21.47 -42.66
C THR A 23 -6.49 -21.17 -41.18
N SER A 24 -5.53 -21.58 -40.34
CA SER A 24 -5.48 -21.22 -38.92
C SER A 24 -5.39 -19.71 -38.73
N ARG A 25 -6.55 -19.09 -38.46
CA ARG A 25 -6.67 -17.73 -37.90
C ARG A 25 -6.36 -17.76 -36.40
N ASP A 26 -5.16 -18.23 -36.06
CA ASP A 26 -4.64 -18.28 -34.69
C ASP A 26 -3.42 -17.37 -34.59
N ASN A 27 -3.66 -16.06 -34.52
CA ASN A 27 -2.66 -15.06 -34.16
C ASN A 27 -3.29 -14.13 -33.10
N ASP A 28 -2.47 -13.56 -32.22
CA ASP A 28 -2.86 -12.53 -31.24
C ASP A 28 -3.81 -12.96 -30.10
N LEU A 29 -3.65 -14.17 -29.57
CA LEU A 29 -4.11 -14.52 -28.20
C LEU A 29 -3.05 -14.32 -27.10
N THR A 30 -1.83 -13.90 -27.46
CA THR A 30 -0.86 -13.35 -26.50
C THR A 30 -1.24 -11.92 -26.13
N GLY A 31 -2.37 -11.77 -25.44
CA GLY A 31 -2.74 -10.51 -24.81
C GLY A 31 -1.71 -10.15 -23.75
N TYR A 32 -0.77 -9.26 -24.10
CA TYR A 32 0.00 -8.53 -23.10
C TYR A 32 -1.01 -7.77 -22.24
N ALA A 33 -1.24 -8.26 -21.03
CA ALA A 33 -2.02 -7.54 -20.04
C ALA A 33 -1.38 -6.15 -19.88
N ALA A 34 -2.19 -5.09 -20.04
CA ALA A 34 -1.70 -3.73 -19.90
C ALA A 34 -1.02 -3.59 -18.52
N PRO A 35 0.14 -2.93 -18.42
CA PRO A 35 0.90 -2.85 -17.18
C PRO A 35 0.03 -2.26 -16.07
N ILE A 36 -0.26 -3.08 -15.05
CA ILE A 36 -1.20 -2.72 -13.99
C ILE A 36 -0.52 -1.74 -13.04
N GLY A 37 -0.93 -0.47 -13.10
CA GLY A 37 -0.52 0.56 -12.17
C GLY A 37 -0.99 0.23 -10.76
N ARG A 38 -0.20 0.61 -9.75
CA ARG A 38 -0.44 0.19 -8.37
C ARG A 38 -0.54 1.37 -7.42
N VAL A 39 -1.59 1.39 -6.60
CA VAL A 39 -1.62 2.24 -5.40
C VAL A 39 -1.18 1.37 -4.22
N LEU A 40 0.11 1.48 -3.88
CA LEU A 40 0.73 0.65 -2.85
C LEU A 40 0.65 1.33 -1.48
N LEU A 41 0.08 0.63 -0.50
CA LEU A 41 0.17 0.95 0.92
C LEU A 41 1.21 0.05 1.60
N VAL A 42 2.22 0.66 2.22
CA VAL A 42 3.19 -0.02 3.09
C VAL A 42 2.96 0.46 4.52
N TRP A 43 2.75 -0.48 5.45
CA TRP A 43 2.42 -0.16 6.84
C TRP A 43 3.46 -0.69 7.82
N ASP A 44 4.05 0.21 8.59
CA ASP A 44 5.00 -0.04 9.67
C ASP A 44 4.25 -0.31 10.99
N ALA A 45 3.99 -1.58 11.30
CA ALA A 45 3.26 -1.92 12.52
C ALA A 45 4.03 -1.54 13.80
N PRO A 46 5.36 -1.75 13.93
CA PRO A 46 6.13 -1.29 15.08
C PRO A 46 6.03 0.22 15.33
N ASN A 47 6.27 1.05 14.31
CA ASN A 47 6.29 2.50 14.46
C ASN A 47 4.91 3.08 14.80
N LEU A 48 3.84 2.61 14.14
CA LEU A 48 2.49 3.08 14.42
C LEU A 48 1.97 2.64 15.80
N ASP A 49 2.31 1.43 16.28
CA ASP A 49 2.01 1.02 17.66
C ASP A 49 2.77 1.89 18.70
N MET A 50 4.01 2.29 18.40
CA MET A 50 4.82 3.16 19.26
C MET A 50 4.28 4.60 19.29
N GLY A 51 3.93 5.17 18.13
CA GLY A 51 3.34 6.50 18.02
C GLY A 51 2.00 6.60 18.76
N LEU A 52 1.11 5.61 18.54
CA LEU A 52 -0.16 5.49 19.26
C LEU A 52 0.07 5.32 20.77
N GLY A 53 1.06 4.51 21.17
CA GLY A 53 1.42 4.32 22.57
C GLY A 53 1.97 5.57 23.26
N SER A 54 2.61 6.47 22.49
CA SER A 54 3.07 7.78 22.97
C SER A 54 1.88 8.73 23.24
N ILE A 55 0.89 8.76 22.35
CA ILE A 55 -0.33 9.56 22.50
C ILE A 55 -1.18 9.07 23.68
N LEU A 56 -1.31 7.75 23.85
CA LEU A 56 -2.04 7.14 24.97
C LEU A 56 -1.27 7.16 26.31
N GLY A 57 0.01 7.52 26.32
CA GLY A 57 0.90 7.41 27.49
C GLY A 57 1.16 5.98 27.98
N ARG A 58 0.72 4.96 27.23
CA ARG A 58 0.84 3.53 27.53
C ARG A 58 0.66 2.70 26.25
N ARG A 59 1.01 1.41 26.30
CA ARG A 59 0.74 0.48 25.18
C ARG A 59 -0.76 0.47 24.81
N PRO A 60 -1.12 0.54 23.51
CA PRO A 60 -2.51 0.44 23.07
C PRO A 60 -3.08 -0.97 23.30
N THR A 61 -4.38 -1.03 23.58
CA THR A 61 -5.18 -2.26 23.53
C THR A 61 -5.68 -2.54 22.11
N GLY A 62 -6.19 -3.74 21.87
CA GLY A 62 -6.81 -4.11 20.58
C GLY A 62 -8.09 -3.34 20.22
N VAL A 63 -8.65 -2.55 21.15
CA VAL A 63 -9.83 -1.70 20.91
C VAL A 63 -9.41 -0.33 20.37
N GLU A 64 -8.28 0.18 20.86
CA GLU A 64 -7.70 1.50 20.53
C GLU A 64 -6.82 1.47 19.28
N ARG A 65 -6.34 0.30 18.86
CA ARG A 65 -5.57 0.13 17.61
C ARG A 65 -6.41 0.44 16.36
N PRO A 66 -5.76 0.93 15.28
CA PRO A 66 -6.43 1.28 14.03
C PRO A 66 -7.13 0.08 13.37
N ARG A 67 -8.32 0.34 12.83
CA ARG A 67 -9.15 -0.62 12.10
C ARG A 67 -8.72 -0.75 10.64
N PHE A 68 -8.05 -1.85 10.34
CA PHE A 68 -7.64 -2.20 8.98
C PHE A 68 -8.82 -2.35 7.99
N ASP A 69 -10.04 -2.66 8.47
CA ASP A 69 -11.23 -2.68 7.61
C ASP A 69 -11.63 -1.27 7.11
N ALA A 70 -11.38 -0.22 7.91
CA ALA A 70 -11.59 1.17 7.51
C ALA A 70 -10.45 1.68 6.61
N LEU A 71 -9.20 1.38 6.99
CA LEU A 71 -8.01 1.69 6.19
C LEU A 71 -8.06 1.07 4.78
N GLY A 72 -8.53 -0.17 4.66
CA GLY A 72 -8.74 -0.83 3.36
C GLY A 72 -9.79 -0.14 2.49
N ARG A 73 -10.90 0.33 3.08
CA ARG A 73 -11.91 1.13 2.36
C ARG A 73 -11.37 2.49 1.93
N TRP A 74 -10.56 3.14 2.77
CA TRP A 74 -9.88 4.38 2.40
C TRP A 74 -8.90 4.18 1.23
N LEU A 75 -8.10 3.11 1.25
CA LEU A 75 -7.18 2.78 0.17
C LEU A 75 -7.93 2.50 -1.15
N LEU A 76 -9.06 1.81 -1.10
CA LEU A 76 -9.93 1.58 -2.25
C LEU A 76 -10.46 2.91 -2.85
N ALA A 77 -10.87 3.86 -2.00
CA ALA A 77 -11.28 5.19 -2.44
C ALA A 77 -10.11 5.96 -3.09
N ARG A 78 -8.93 5.98 -2.45
CA ARG A 78 -7.72 6.62 -3.01
C ARG A 78 -7.28 5.97 -4.33
N THR A 79 -7.48 4.66 -4.48
CA THR A 79 -7.20 3.96 -5.75
C THR A 79 -8.16 4.40 -6.86
N ALA A 80 -9.45 4.58 -6.55
CA ALA A 80 -10.43 5.09 -7.51
C ALA A 80 -10.15 6.54 -7.94
N GLU A 81 -9.66 7.40 -7.03
CA GLU A 81 -9.21 8.76 -7.36
C GLU A 81 -8.02 8.74 -8.35
N VAL A 82 -7.00 7.92 -8.08
CA VAL A 82 -5.82 7.78 -8.93
C VAL A 82 -6.18 7.20 -10.30
N ALA A 83 -7.10 6.23 -10.34
CA ALA A 83 -7.63 5.66 -11.59
C ALA A 83 -8.44 6.68 -12.42
N ALA A 84 -9.23 7.55 -11.78
CA ALA A 84 -9.96 8.61 -12.46
C ALA A 84 -9.03 9.63 -13.15
N GLY A 85 -7.83 9.84 -12.61
CA GLY A 85 -6.78 10.65 -13.24
C GLY A 85 -6.05 9.99 -14.41
N ARG A 86 -6.26 8.68 -14.67
CA ARG A 86 -5.52 7.89 -15.66
C ARG A 86 -6.44 6.99 -16.50
N PRO A 87 -7.36 7.56 -17.29
CA PRO A 87 -8.34 6.79 -18.05
C PRO A 87 -7.67 5.85 -19.08
N GLY A 88 -7.87 4.54 -18.89
CA GLY A 88 -7.30 3.49 -19.74
C GLY A 88 -6.15 2.69 -19.10
N GLU A 89 -5.57 3.17 -17.99
CA GLU A 89 -4.71 2.35 -17.14
C GLU A 89 -5.58 1.43 -16.26
N ALA A 90 -5.22 0.15 -16.17
CA ALA A 90 -5.73 -0.72 -15.11
C ALA A 90 -4.96 -0.38 -13.83
N ILE A 91 -5.65 0.04 -12.77
CA ILE A 91 -5.02 0.41 -11.50
C ILE A 91 -5.61 -0.36 -10.34
N GLU A 92 -4.75 -1.05 -9.59
CA GLU A 92 -5.12 -1.92 -8.48
C GLU A 92 -4.57 -1.41 -7.13
N PRO A 93 -5.29 -1.63 -6.02
CA PRO A 93 -4.76 -1.43 -4.68
C PRO A 93 -3.82 -2.58 -4.31
N GLU A 94 -2.75 -2.28 -3.58
CA GLU A 94 -2.03 -3.31 -2.83
C GLU A 94 -1.68 -2.78 -1.43
N ALA A 95 -1.78 -3.62 -0.40
CA ALA A 95 -1.44 -3.23 0.96
C ALA A 95 -0.65 -4.33 1.68
N THR A 96 0.50 -3.94 2.27
CA THR A 96 1.38 -4.85 3.02
C THR A 96 1.68 -4.30 4.41
N VAL A 97 1.37 -5.09 5.44
CA VAL A 97 1.73 -4.81 6.84
C VAL A 97 3.07 -5.46 7.17
N PHE A 98 4.05 -4.65 7.55
CA PHE A 98 5.36 -5.07 8.04
C PHE A 98 5.34 -5.11 9.56
N THR A 99 5.82 -6.21 10.15
CA THR A 99 5.75 -6.44 11.59
C THR A 99 6.90 -7.30 12.10
N ASN A 100 7.31 -7.04 13.36
CA ASN A 100 8.25 -7.87 14.08
C ASN A 100 7.54 -8.91 14.95
N ILE A 101 8.00 -10.16 14.90
CA ILE A 101 7.56 -11.25 15.78
C ILE A 101 8.63 -11.50 16.84
N ALA A 102 8.34 -11.14 18.09
CA ALA A 102 9.20 -11.45 19.22
C ALA A 102 9.23 -12.97 19.51
N PRO A 103 10.35 -13.53 20.02
CA PRO A 103 10.43 -14.93 20.42
C PRO A 103 9.29 -15.32 21.38
N GLY A 104 8.61 -16.43 21.07
CA GLY A 104 7.48 -16.94 21.87
C GLY A 104 6.13 -16.23 21.66
N SER A 105 6.04 -15.12 20.90
CA SER A 105 4.77 -14.40 20.72
C SER A 105 3.87 -14.92 19.59
N ALA A 106 4.35 -15.87 18.77
CA ALA A 106 3.71 -16.29 17.52
C ALA A 106 2.21 -16.64 17.65
N GLU A 107 1.82 -17.44 18.64
CA GLU A 107 0.40 -17.81 18.84
C GLU A 107 -0.48 -16.65 19.34
N VAL A 108 0.10 -15.63 19.98
CA VAL A 108 -0.60 -14.41 20.39
C VAL A 108 -0.83 -13.48 19.19
N VAL A 109 0.10 -13.48 18.23
CA VAL A 109 0.08 -12.60 17.06
C VAL A 109 -0.68 -13.21 15.87
N ARG A 110 -0.72 -14.55 15.77
CA ARG A 110 -1.43 -15.32 14.71
C ARG A 110 -2.85 -14.82 14.43
N PRO A 111 -3.77 -14.64 15.41
CA PRO A 111 -5.14 -14.23 15.11
C PRO A 111 -5.25 -12.84 14.46
N TRP A 112 -4.30 -11.95 14.75
CA TRP A 112 -4.23 -10.62 14.12
C TRP A 112 -3.68 -10.69 12.69
N VAL A 113 -2.65 -11.53 12.44
CA VAL A 113 -2.13 -11.79 11.09
C VAL A 113 -3.21 -12.41 10.19
N ASP A 114 -3.97 -13.37 10.71
CA ASP A 114 -5.06 -13.99 9.94
C ASP A 114 -6.23 -13.02 9.72
N ALA A 115 -6.52 -12.13 10.69
CA ALA A 115 -7.50 -11.05 10.50
C ALA A 115 -7.08 -10.04 9.42
N LEU A 116 -5.81 -9.62 9.38
CA LEU A 116 -5.26 -8.75 8.31
C LEU A 116 -5.43 -9.39 6.94
N ARG A 117 -5.06 -10.67 6.82
CA ARG A 117 -5.14 -11.43 5.55
C ARG A 117 -6.58 -11.63 5.10
N ASN A 118 -7.52 -11.82 6.03
CA ASN A 118 -8.95 -11.89 5.73
C ASN A 118 -9.57 -10.55 5.28
N VAL A 119 -8.94 -9.41 5.61
CA VAL A 119 -9.32 -8.09 5.05
C VAL A 119 -8.68 -7.85 3.67
N GLY A 120 -7.66 -8.62 3.31
CA GLY A 120 -6.95 -8.52 2.02
C GLY A 120 -5.54 -7.90 2.11
N PHE A 121 -5.03 -7.63 3.31
CA PHE A 121 -3.66 -7.15 3.49
C PHE A 121 -2.65 -8.31 3.40
N ALA A 122 -1.58 -8.13 2.64
CA ALA A 122 -0.38 -8.93 2.77
C ALA A 122 0.31 -8.65 4.11
N VAL A 123 1.04 -9.62 4.66
CA VAL A 123 1.77 -9.45 5.93
C VAL A 123 3.19 -9.98 5.79
N PHE A 124 4.16 -9.11 6.03
CA PHE A 124 5.58 -9.45 6.17
C PHE A 124 5.95 -9.51 7.66
N ALA A 125 6.26 -10.71 8.14
CA ALA A 125 6.49 -10.98 9.56
C ALA A 125 7.94 -11.41 9.81
N LYS A 126 8.76 -10.50 10.33
CA LYS A 126 10.20 -10.70 10.56
C LYS A 126 10.47 -11.07 12.03
N PRO A 127 11.13 -12.21 12.33
CA PRO A 127 11.55 -12.52 13.69
C PRO A 127 12.45 -11.40 14.26
N LYS A 128 12.16 -10.91 15.47
CA LYS A 128 13.06 -9.98 16.17
C LYS A 128 14.10 -10.80 16.94
N ILE A 129 15.29 -10.92 16.37
CA ILE A 129 16.39 -11.75 16.89
C ILE A 129 17.30 -10.92 17.81
N ASP A 130 17.49 -9.65 17.45
CA ASP A 130 18.36 -8.65 18.08
C ASP A 130 17.70 -7.26 18.01
N GLU A 131 18.40 -6.21 18.46
CA GLU A 131 17.85 -4.84 18.43
C GLU A 131 17.78 -4.27 17.00
N ASP A 132 18.79 -4.58 16.18
CA ASP A 132 18.93 -4.22 14.75
C ASP A 132 17.97 -4.98 13.81
N SER A 133 17.13 -5.87 14.33
CA SER A 133 16.07 -6.56 13.58
C SER A 133 14.87 -5.64 13.27
N ASP A 134 15.11 -4.47 12.67
CA ASP A 134 14.07 -3.56 12.13
C ASP A 134 13.31 -4.18 10.95
N VAL A 135 12.35 -3.47 10.35
CA VAL A 135 11.68 -3.87 9.09
C VAL A 135 11.88 -2.87 7.95
N ASP A 136 12.65 -1.80 8.17
CA ASP A 136 12.70 -0.62 7.31
C ASP A 136 13.38 -0.92 5.99
N ARG A 137 14.46 -1.72 6.04
CA ARG A 137 15.14 -2.22 4.84
C ARG A 137 14.24 -3.10 3.99
N ASP A 138 13.41 -3.93 4.62
CA ASP A 138 12.48 -4.83 3.92
C ASP A 138 11.33 -4.03 3.28
N MET A 139 10.82 -3.00 3.97
CA MET A 139 9.86 -2.03 3.43
C MET A 139 10.43 -1.28 2.22
N LEU A 140 11.63 -0.71 2.34
CA LEU A 140 12.30 -0.01 1.23
C LEU A 140 12.56 -0.94 0.03
N GLN A 141 12.96 -2.19 0.26
CA GLN A 141 13.13 -3.18 -0.81
C GLN A 141 11.81 -3.50 -1.52
N HIS A 142 10.71 -3.62 -0.76
CA HIS A 142 9.36 -3.86 -1.28
C HIS A 142 8.84 -2.67 -2.12
N ILE A 143 9.02 -1.44 -1.63
CA ILE A 143 8.70 -0.20 -2.35
C ILE A 143 9.51 -0.12 -3.65
N ALA A 144 10.83 -0.31 -3.58
CA ALA A 144 11.72 -0.23 -4.74
C ALA A 144 11.42 -1.31 -5.79
N GLN A 145 10.95 -2.48 -5.38
CA GLN A 145 10.45 -3.50 -6.32
C GLN A 145 9.19 -3.02 -7.04
N ARG A 146 8.21 -2.45 -6.33
CA ARG A 146 6.98 -1.99 -6.98
C ARG A 146 7.16 -0.74 -7.84
N HIS A 147 8.11 0.13 -7.49
CA HIS A 147 8.48 1.26 -8.33
C HIS A 147 8.98 0.80 -9.73
N ARG A 148 9.69 -0.34 -9.79
CA ARG A 148 10.09 -0.99 -11.06
C ARG A 148 8.95 -1.73 -11.77
N GLU A 149 7.97 -2.26 -11.05
CA GLU A 149 6.82 -2.99 -11.61
C GLU A 149 5.69 -2.05 -12.09
N GLY A 150 5.60 -0.82 -11.56
CA GLY A 150 4.63 0.20 -11.93
C GLY A 150 3.85 0.75 -10.74
N LEU A 151 4.34 1.81 -10.10
CA LEU A 151 3.57 2.58 -9.10
C LEU A 151 2.75 3.69 -9.77
N ALA A 152 1.45 3.71 -9.49
CA ALA A 152 0.56 4.82 -9.81
C ALA A 152 0.55 5.86 -8.67
N ALA A 153 0.54 5.38 -7.42
CA ALA A 153 0.77 6.16 -6.22
C ALA A 153 1.38 5.29 -5.11
N LEU A 154 2.01 5.93 -4.11
CA LEU A 154 2.61 5.29 -2.96
C LEU A 154 2.05 5.90 -1.67
N VAL A 155 1.74 5.06 -0.70
CA VAL A 155 1.34 5.46 0.65
C VAL A 155 2.22 4.70 1.63
N VAL A 156 2.93 5.40 2.52
CA VAL A 156 3.70 4.79 3.60
C VAL A 156 3.15 5.24 4.93
N ALA A 157 2.64 4.30 5.72
CA ALA A 157 2.34 4.53 7.12
C ALA A 157 3.58 4.22 7.97
N SER A 158 4.38 5.26 8.26
CA SER A 158 5.48 5.25 9.24
C SER A 158 5.82 6.69 9.63
N ALA A 159 6.25 6.90 10.87
CA ALA A 159 6.82 8.18 11.32
C ALA A 159 8.36 8.25 11.23
N ASP A 160 9.06 7.23 10.70
CA ASP A 160 10.53 7.29 10.60
C ASP A 160 11.03 8.13 9.40
N GLY A 161 11.40 9.38 9.70
CA GLY A 161 11.98 10.31 8.73
C GLY A 161 13.48 10.12 8.45
N GLN A 162 14.19 9.25 9.18
CA GLN A 162 15.57 8.87 8.85
C GLN A 162 15.58 7.77 7.77
N ALA A 163 14.75 6.74 7.93
CA ALA A 163 14.62 5.65 6.98
C ALA A 163 13.90 6.08 5.68
N PHE A 164 12.75 6.76 5.79
CA PHE A 164 11.84 6.90 4.65
C PHE A 164 11.92 8.23 3.90
N ARG A 165 12.28 9.36 4.53
CA ARG A 165 12.16 10.68 3.90
C ARG A 165 12.84 10.77 2.52
N GLN A 166 14.16 10.58 2.45
CA GLN A 166 14.89 10.75 1.19
C GLN A 166 14.40 9.77 0.10
N PRO A 167 14.26 8.45 0.36
CA PRO A 167 13.69 7.52 -0.62
C PRO A 167 12.29 7.90 -1.12
N LEU A 168 11.43 8.42 -0.25
CA LEU A 168 10.07 8.86 -0.64
C LEU A 168 10.10 10.14 -1.48
N GLU A 169 10.94 11.11 -1.12
CA GLU A 169 11.14 12.34 -1.91
C GLU A 169 11.78 12.04 -3.29
N GLU A 170 12.61 11.00 -3.40
CA GLU A 170 13.15 10.51 -4.68
C GLU A 170 12.07 9.89 -5.57
N ILE A 171 11.13 9.15 -5.00
CA ILE A 171 9.97 8.60 -5.73
C ILE A 171 8.98 9.70 -6.12
N ALA A 172 8.72 10.67 -5.23
CA ALA A 172 7.89 11.84 -5.53
C ALA A 172 8.45 12.65 -6.70
N ARG A 173 9.77 12.87 -6.72
CA ARG A 173 10.49 13.52 -7.84
C ARG A 173 10.48 12.71 -9.14
N SER A 174 10.07 11.44 -9.14
CA SER A 174 9.82 10.65 -10.36
C SER A 174 8.40 10.81 -10.93
N GLY A 175 7.57 11.68 -10.34
CA GLY A 175 6.18 11.92 -10.78
C GLY A 175 5.14 10.94 -10.23
N VAL A 176 5.52 10.08 -9.27
CA VAL A 176 4.57 9.24 -8.52
C VAL A 176 4.04 10.06 -7.35
N ALA A 177 2.73 10.11 -7.13
CA ALA A 177 2.17 10.74 -5.94
C ALA A 177 2.53 9.94 -4.68
N VAL A 178 3.13 10.58 -3.67
CA VAL A 178 3.57 9.92 -2.44
C VAL A 178 2.88 10.53 -1.22
N GLN A 179 2.20 9.69 -0.46
CA GLN A 179 1.55 10.00 0.81
C GLN A 179 2.30 9.38 2.00
N VAL A 180 2.36 10.11 3.11
CA VAL A 180 2.78 9.60 4.41
C VAL A 180 1.57 9.60 5.35
N ILE A 181 1.23 8.43 5.88
CA ILE A 181 0.25 8.27 6.96
C ILE A 181 1.00 8.25 8.29
N GLY A 182 0.51 8.99 9.28
CA GLY A 182 1.09 8.91 10.63
C GLY A 182 0.27 9.69 11.63
N PHE A 183 0.86 9.93 12.80
CA PHE A 183 0.34 10.90 13.76
C PHE A 183 1.10 12.22 13.58
N ARG A 184 0.38 13.34 13.51
CA ARG A 184 0.93 14.69 13.29
C ARG A 184 2.03 15.06 14.29
N GLU A 185 1.95 14.52 15.49
CA GLU A 185 2.90 14.69 16.61
C GLU A 185 4.27 14.04 16.35
N HIS A 186 4.33 13.04 15.45
CA HIS A 186 5.54 12.23 15.19
C HIS A 186 6.04 12.37 13.74
N ALA A 187 5.20 12.78 12.79
CA ALA A 187 5.52 12.88 11.36
C ALA A 187 5.96 14.29 10.91
N SER A 188 6.64 15.05 11.77
CA SER A 188 7.08 16.43 11.50
C SER A 188 7.96 16.60 10.25
N TRP A 189 8.69 15.55 9.86
CA TRP A 189 9.50 15.51 8.64
C TRP A 189 8.67 15.42 7.35
N ALA A 190 7.49 14.81 7.40
CA ALA A 190 6.57 14.70 6.26
C ALA A 190 5.76 16.00 6.11
N LEU A 191 5.28 16.53 7.24
CA LEU A 191 4.62 17.84 7.34
C LEU A 191 5.50 19.01 6.86
N ALA A 192 6.82 18.83 6.83
CA ALA A 192 7.80 19.83 6.41
C ALA A 192 8.44 19.53 5.03
N SER A 193 7.91 18.59 4.25
CA SER A 193 8.39 18.29 2.89
C SER A 193 7.44 18.86 1.84
N ASP A 194 7.94 19.73 0.96
CA ASP A 194 7.17 20.30 -0.16
C ASP A 194 6.78 19.27 -1.25
N THR A 195 7.16 18.00 -1.08
CA THR A 195 6.97 16.94 -2.09
C THR A 195 6.18 15.72 -1.60
N LEU A 196 5.79 15.68 -0.32
CA LEU A 196 5.06 14.56 0.28
C LEU A 196 3.70 15.04 0.80
N GLU A 197 2.63 14.33 0.46
CA GLU A 197 1.30 14.58 1.03
C GLU A 197 1.22 13.92 2.42
N PHE A 198 0.94 14.66 3.49
CA PHE A 198 0.70 14.07 4.82
C PHE A 198 -0.79 13.83 5.08
N VAL A 199 -1.12 12.67 5.66
CA VAL A 199 -2.45 12.29 6.13
C VAL A 199 -2.35 11.85 7.59
N ASP A 200 -3.09 12.50 8.49
CA ASP A 200 -3.17 11.98 9.86
C ASP A 200 -4.03 10.71 9.89
N LEU A 201 -3.55 9.67 10.56
CA LEU A 201 -4.22 8.38 10.69
C LEU A 201 -5.62 8.49 11.35
N GLU A 202 -5.85 9.51 12.18
CA GLU A 202 -7.16 9.76 12.79
C GLU A 202 -8.16 10.44 11.85
N ASP A 203 -7.69 11.25 10.90
CA ASP A 203 -8.54 11.89 9.88
C ASP A 203 -9.14 10.84 8.91
N ILE A 204 -8.64 9.60 8.92
CA ILE A 204 -9.18 8.48 8.14
C ILE A 204 -10.45 7.91 8.81
N ALA A 205 -11.60 8.27 8.25
CA ALA A 205 -12.93 7.97 8.77
C ALA A 205 -13.15 6.52 9.25
N GLY A 206 -13.33 6.36 10.57
CA GLY A 206 -13.66 5.08 11.21
C GLY A 206 -12.48 4.14 11.46
N VAL A 207 -11.24 4.60 11.27
CA VAL A 207 -10.02 3.86 11.67
C VAL A 207 -9.95 3.71 13.19
N PHE A 208 -10.22 4.77 13.95
CA PHE A 208 -10.43 4.67 15.40
C PHE A 208 -11.94 4.58 15.73
N ARG A 209 -12.26 4.01 16.90
CA ARG A 209 -13.65 3.90 17.38
C ARG A 209 -14.12 5.14 18.14
N GLU A 210 -13.19 5.76 18.85
CA GLU A 210 -13.33 6.95 19.67
C GLU A 210 -12.14 7.86 19.31
N PRO A 211 -12.26 9.20 19.41
CA PRO A 211 -11.15 10.09 19.18
C PRO A 211 -9.97 9.81 20.13
N LEU A 212 -8.76 10.02 19.64
CA LEU A 212 -7.55 9.92 20.44
C LEU A 212 -7.52 11.03 21.50
N PRO A 213 -6.94 10.79 22.69
CA PRO A 213 -6.91 11.77 23.79
C PRO A 213 -5.85 12.86 23.55
N ARG A 214 -5.88 13.52 22.38
CA ARG A 214 -5.00 14.65 22.06
C ARG A 214 -5.33 15.83 22.97
N ILE A 215 -4.29 16.48 23.48
CA ILE A 215 -4.40 17.79 24.13
C ILE A 215 -3.45 18.74 23.40
N GLY A 216 -3.86 19.17 22.21
CA GLY A 216 -3.12 20.14 21.40
C GLY A 216 -3.23 21.56 21.98
N LEU A 217 -2.16 22.35 21.85
CA LEU A 217 -2.16 23.77 22.27
C LEU A 217 -3.12 24.64 21.43
N ASP A 218 -3.42 24.18 20.22
CA ASP A 218 -4.39 24.71 19.25
C ASP A 218 -5.85 24.34 19.58
N SER A 219 -6.06 23.33 20.43
CA SER A 219 -7.36 22.74 20.78
C SER A 219 -7.66 22.80 22.28
N LEU A 220 -7.07 23.76 23.00
CA LEU A 220 -7.32 23.95 24.44
C LEU A 220 -8.74 24.50 24.68
N PRO A 221 -9.47 24.00 25.69
CA PRO A 221 -10.74 24.58 26.09
C PRO A 221 -10.54 25.89 26.88
N ASP A 222 -11.57 26.73 26.96
CA ASP A 222 -11.51 28.07 27.57
C ASP A 222 -10.97 28.09 29.02
N GLN A 223 -11.27 27.06 29.81
CA GLN A 223 -10.75 26.90 31.19
C GLN A 223 -9.32 26.37 31.29
N GLY A 224 -8.65 26.11 30.16
CA GLY A 224 -7.37 25.43 30.05
C GLY A 224 -7.45 23.91 30.24
N ALA A 225 -6.35 23.21 29.90
CA ALA A 225 -6.22 21.77 30.08
C ALA A 225 -4.87 21.38 30.71
N TRP A 226 -4.88 20.31 31.51
CA TRP A 226 -3.69 19.78 32.17
C TRP A 226 -2.91 18.84 31.24
N LEU A 227 -1.94 19.39 30.51
CA LEU A 227 -0.99 18.60 29.71
C LEU A 227 -0.21 17.64 30.62
N GLN A 228 -0.46 16.33 30.49
CA GLN A 228 0.31 15.32 31.21
C GLN A 228 1.69 15.13 30.57
N PRO A 229 2.75 14.91 31.36
CA PRO A 229 4.08 14.67 30.82
C PRO A 229 4.15 13.28 30.16
N PHE A 230 4.51 13.24 28.86
CA PHE A 230 4.64 12.00 28.08
C PHE A 230 5.60 10.96 28.67
N ARG A 231 6.50 11.35 29.58
CA ARG A 231 7.41 10.46 30.32
C ARG A 231 7.55 10.95 31.77
N PRO A 232 7.67 10.06 32.77
CA PRO A 232 7.97 10.46 34.14
C PRO A 232 9.38 11.03 34.24
N LEU A 233 9.60 12.01 35.13
CA LEU A 233 10.91 12.68 35.33
C LEU A 233 12.06 11.69 35.62
N ALA A 234 11.76 10.53 36.21
CA ALA A 234 12.72 9.46 36.46
C ALA A 234 13.42 8.94 35.18
N SER A 235 12.78 9.03 34.01
CA SER A 235 13.37 8.60 32.73
C SER A 235 14.62 9.40 32.32
N LEU A 236 14.86 10.58 32.91
CA LEU A 236 16.08 11.35 32.70
C LEU A 236 17.32 10.68 33.33
N LEU A 237 17.14 9.81 34.32
CA LEU A 237 18.23 9.13 35.04
C LEU A 237 18.81 7.92 34.27
N THR A 238 18.11 7.46 33.23
CA THR A 238 18.50 6.31 32.39
C THR A 238 19.31 6.70 31.15
N SER A 239 19.38 7.98 30.79
CA SER A 239 20.27 8.47 29.72
C SER A 239 21.70 8.57 30.21
N ARG A 240 22.43 7.45 30.19
CA ARG A 240 23.89 7.44 30.37
C ARG A 240 24.62 7.80 29.07
N VAL A 241 25.81 8.37 29.26
CA VAL A 241 26.80 8.73 28.24
C VAL A 241 27.36 7.48 27.56
#